data_AF-A0A348HBL5-F1
#
_entry.id   AF-A0A348HBL5-F1
#
_cell.length_a   1.000
_cell.length_b   1.000
_cell.length_c   1.000
_cell.angle_alpha   90.00
_cell.angle_beta   90.00
_cell.angle_gamma   90.00
#
_symmetry.space_group_name_H-M   'P 1'
#
loop_
_entity.id
_entity.type
_entity.pdbx_description
1 polymer ?
#
loop_
_entity_poly.entity_id
_entity_poly.type
_entity_poly.pdbx_seq_one_letter_code
_entity_poly.pdbx_strand_id
1 'polypeptide(L)'
;MPASPSRWMKRTVLGLATVATLGAVGAANADAFSDYEKNIQAFAEQAQTGQALPRFSDKNTAALIRQLTDQKRVLDRIDFNNDLVSMRAMQGPCATANQLLLTYLSHGVDLSDSNRDQVMEGLNKNGQIYQDEVSAIQSFSLSCMSHVMPTMVRYFQTSSPAPQDMSEEQRTGIVLFRKSIVQSLTGTLTAVQDPSVKPANREMLLKSMLTAMPNIARVLPLDTRGQLKAAVDEAKANIPVNQHHYIDKINRALTNAPCQKVCQIVITP
;
A
#
# COMPACT_ATOMS: atom_id res chain seq x y z
N MET A 1 44.25 32.12 17.32
CA MET A 1 44.33 30.64 17.24
C MET A 1 43.11 30.15 16.47
N PRO A 2 43.25 29.70 15.21
CA PRO A 2 42.14 29.15 14.45
C PRO A 2 42.12 27.62 14.59
N ALA A 3 40.95 27.06 14.92
CA ALA A 3 40.75 25.61 14.92
C ALA A 3 40.28 25.17 13.52
N SER A 4 41.02 24.22 12.95
CA SER A 4 40.80 23.56 11.66
C SER A 4 39.65 22.53 11.75
N PRO A 5 38.84 22.34 10.69
CA PRO A 5 37.80 21.31 10.66
C PRO A 5 38.38 19.94 10.26
N SER A 6 38.17 18.91 11.10
CA SER A 6 38.59 17.54 10.82
C SER A 6 37.59 16.81 9.91
N ARG A 7 38.07 16.49 8.71
CA ARG A 7 37.55 15.47 7.80
C ARG A 7 37.73 14.09 8.43
N TRP A 8 36.67 13.37 8.79
CA TRP A 8 36.69 11.90 8.79
C TRP A 8 35.35 11.32 8.34
N MET A 9 35.40 10.77 7.13
CA MET A 9 34.36 10.09 6.39
C MET A 9 34.80 8.63 6.29
N LYS A 10 34.15 7.72 7.04
CA LYS A 10 34.15 6.26 6.80
C LYS A 10 32.81 5.73 7.34
N ARG A 11 31.76 5.65 6.52
CA ARG A 11 31.34 4.41 5.82
C ARG A 11 31.27 3.20 6.74
N THR A 12 30.08 2.95 7.29
CA THR A 12 29.63 1.62 7.70
C THR A 12 28.12 1.51 7.42
N VAL A 13 27.76 1.19 6.18
CA VAL A 13 26.45 0.60 5.87
C VAL A 13 26.76 -0.77 5.31
N LEU A 14 26.71 -1.78 6.17
CA LEU A 14 26.81 -3.18 5.77
C LEU A 14 25.83 -3.96 6.64
N GLY A 15 24.85 -4.58 6.00
CA GLY A 15 23.98 -5.52 6.66
C GLY A 15 22.59 -5.58 6.03
N LEU A 16 22.50 -6.21 4.86
CA LEU A 16 21.30 -6.97 4.46
C LEU A 16 21.66 -7.83 3.25
N ALA A 17 22.12 -9.04 3.52
CA ALA A 17 22.18 -10.11 2.55
C ALA A 17 21.93 -11.43 3.27
N THR A 18 20.65 -11.84 3.31
CA THR A 18 20.24 -13.25 3.34
C THR A 18 18.74 -13.33 3.11
N VAL A 19 18.33 -13.43 1.85
CA VAL A 19 17.01 -13.98 1.52
C VAL A 19 17.22 -15.46 1.24
N ALA A 20 16.78 -16.28 2.20
CA ALA A 20 16.81 -17.73 2.09
C ALA A 20 15.68 -18.22 1.16
N THR A 21 15.99 -19.31 0.47
CA THR A 21 15.29 -19.92 -0.66
C THR A 21 13.83 -20.28 -0.42
N LEU A 22 12.94 -19.81 -1.30
CA LEU A 22 11.54 -20.23 -1.41
C LEU A 22 11.39 -21.42 -2.36
N GLY A 23 10.70 -22.46 -1.88
CA GLY A 23 10.36 -23.67 -2.62
C GLY A 23 9.48 -23.41 -3.84
N ALA A 24 9.55 -24.35 -4.79
CA ALA A 24 9.01 -24.29 -6.14
C ALA A 24 7.55 -23.83 -6.22
N VAL A 25 7.37 -22.54 -6.54
CA VAL A 25 6.15 -22.03 -7.17
C VAL A 25 6.27 -22.39 -8.66
N GLY A 26 5.21 -22.90 -9.29
CA GLY A 26 5.23 -23.40 -10.68
C GLY A 26 5.98 -22.46 -11.64
N ALA A 27 6.72 -23.03 -12.60
CA ALA A 27 7.75 -22.34 -13.40
C ALA A 27 7.32 -20.97 -13.99
N ALA A 28 6.06 -20.82 -14.43
CA ALA A 28 5.55 -19.55 -14.97
C ALA A 28 5.41 -18.42 -13.93
N ASN A 29 5.21 -18.78 -12.65
CA ASN A 29 5.18 -17.83 -11.54
C ASN A 29 6.59 -17.51 -11.04
N ALA A 30 7.50 -18.49 -11.04
CA ALA A 30 8.89 -18.30 -10.62
C ALA A 30 9.60 -17.21 -11.45
N ASP A 31 9.40 -17.20 -12.77
CA ASP A 31 10.01 -16.21 -13.67
C ASP A 31 9.49 -14.78 -13.41
N ALA A 32 8.19 -14.63 -13.15
CA ALA A 32 7.59 -13.31 -12.88
C ALA A 32 8.06 -12.72 -11.55
N PHE A 33 8.24 -13.56 -10.52
CA PHE A 33 8.79 -13.12 -9.23
C PHE A 33 10.30 -12.84 -9.32
N SER A 34 11.06 -13.63 -10.09
CA SER A 34 12.49 -13.37 -10.32
C SER A 34 12.73 -12.01 -10.99
N ASP A 35 11.94 -11.68 -12.02
CA ASP A 35 12.00 -10.36 -12.65
C ASP A 35 11.62 -9.24 -11.70
N TYR A 36 10.59 -9.46 -10.86
CA TYR A 36 10.16 -8.50 -9.85
C TYR A 36 11.27 -8.23 -8.81
N GLU A 37 11.94 -9.27 -8.30
CA GLU A 37 13.06 -9.15 -7.37
C GLU A 37 14.25 -8.40 -7.99
N LYS A 38 14.62 -8.72 -9.24
CA LYS A 38 15.67 -7.99 -9.97
C LYS A 38 15.34 -6.50 -10.10
N ASN A 39 14.07 -6.19 -10.37
CA ASN A 39 13.61 -4.81 -10.49
C ASN A 39 13.69 -4.06 -9.14
N ILE A 40 13.36 -4.71 -8.03
CA ILE A 40 13.55 -4.10 -6.70
C ILE A 40 15.04 -3.82 -6.44
N GLN A 41 15.91 -4.79 -6.77
CA GLN A 41 17.34 -4.62 -6.58
C GLN A 41 17.86 -3.45 -7.42
N ALA A 42 17.48 -3.37 -8.70
CA ALA A 42 17.84 -2.25 -9.57
C ALA A 42 17.34 -0.90 -9.03
N PHE A 43 16.13 -0.86 -8.47
CA PHE A 43 15.60 0.33 -7.81
C PHE A 43 16.45 0.74 -6.60
N ALA A 44 16.78 -0.24 -5.73
CA ALA A 44 17.56 0.00 -4.52
C ALA A 44 18.98 0.49 -4.86
N GLU A 45 19.63 -0.11 -5.86
CA GLU A 45 20.93 0.31 -6.37
C GLU A 45 20.89 1.76 -6.86
N GLN A 46 19.87 2.13 -7.64
CA GLN A 46 19.69 3.51 -8.10
C GLN A 46 19.48 4.49 -6.94
N ALA A 47 18.62 4.14 -5.98
CA ALA A 47 18.36 4.97 -4.80
C ALA A 47 19.61 5.18 -3.91
N GLN A 48 20.56 4.25 -3.91
CA GLN A 48 21.80 4.34 -3.13
C GLN A 48 22.89 5.22 -3.76
N THR A 49 22.81 5.53 -5.06
CA THR A 49 23.83 6.35 -5.74
C THR A 49 23.86 7.82 -5.29
N GLY A 50 22.98 8.24 -4.38
CA GLY A 50 22.85 9.63 -3.92
C GLY A 50 22.24 10.57 -4.97
N GLN A 51 21.86 10.02 -6.13
CA GLN A 51 21.02 10.71 -7.11
C GLN A 51 19.56 10.75 -6.63
N ALA A 52 18.76 11.64 -7.22
CA ALA A 52 17.32 11.67 -7.01
C ALA A 52 16.70 10.27 -7.21
N LEU A 53 15.63 9.96 -6.47
CA LEU A 53 14.94 8.68 -6.61
C LEU A 53 14.46 8.44 -8.06
N PRO A 54 14.35 7.18 -8.51
CA PRO A 54 13.83 6.83 -9.84
C PRO A 54 12.52 7.57 -10.17
N ARG A 55 12.36 8.07 -11.39
CA ARG A 55 11.24 8.96 -11.76
C ARG A 55 10.46 8.47 -12.98
N PHE A 56 9.15 8.66 -13.00
CA PHE A 56 8.36 8.44 -14.21
C PHE A 56 8.72 9.40 -15.36
N SER A 57 9.30 10.55 -15.06
CA SER A 57 9.77 11.50 -16.07
C SER A 57 11.01 11.03 -16.82
N ASP A 58 11.79 10.12 -16.24
CA ASP A 58 12.95 9.52 -16.89
C ASP A 58 12.54 8.20 -17.57
N LYS A 59 12.87 8.04 -18.85
CA LYS A 59 12.37 6.91 -19.67
C LYS A 59 12.83 5.54 -19.14
N ASN A 60 14.06 5.45 -18.63
CA ASN A 60 14.66 4.19 -18.20
C ASN A 60 14.05 3.75 -16.87
N THR A 61 13.92 4.69 -15.93
CA THR A 61 13.35 4.43 -14.61
C THR A 61 11.82 4.32 -14.63
N ALA A 62 11.14 4.99 -15.57
CA ALA A 62 9.69 4.83 -15.77
C ALA A 62 9.30 3.39 -16.12
N ALA A 63 10.10 2.69 -16.94
CA ALA A 63 9.85 1.29 -17.26
C ALA A 63 9.92 0.41 -16.00
N LEU A 64 10.91 0.66 -15.14
CA LEU A 64 11.09 -0.04 -13.88
C LEU A 64 9.88 0.14 -12.95
N ILE A 65 9.45 1.38 -12.72
CA ILE A 65 8.31 1.68 -11.84
C ILE A 65 7.02 1.08 -12.40
N ARG A 66 6.80 1.14 -13.73
CA ARG A 66 5.64 0.48 -14.36
C ARG A 66 5.63 -1.01 -14.10
N GLN A 67 6.79 -1.68 -14.20
CA GLN A 67 6.86 -3.12 -13.95
C GLN A 67 6.61 -3.47 -12.48
N LEU A 68 7.12 -2.65 -11.55
CA LEU A 68 6.89 -2.83 -10.11
C LEU A 68 5.44 -2.57 -9.68
N THR A 69 4.69 -1.80 -10.47
CA THR A 69 3.29 -1.43 -10.20
C THR A 69 2.29 -2.06 -11.18
N ASP A 70 2.74 -3.01 -12.02
CA ASP A 70 1.89 -3.71 -12.98
C ASP A 70 1.02 -4.76 -12.28
N GLN A 71 -0.19 -4.34 -11.91
CA GLN A 71 -1.18 -5.16 -11.22
C GLN A 71 -1.46 -6.47 -11.98
N LYS A 72 -1.61 -6.40 -13.31
CA LYS A 72 -1.96 -7.59 -14.11
C LYS A 72 -0.82 -8.58 -14.18
N ARG A 73 0.42 -8.08 -14.30
CA ARG A 73 1.59 -8.95 -14.35
C ARG A 73 1.89 -9.59 -13.00
N VAL A 74 1.72 -8.84 -11.90
CA VAL A 74 2.15 -9.28 -10.57
C VAL A 74 1.03 -9.98 -9.80
N LEU A 75 -0.19 -9.44 -9.80
CA LEU A 75 -1.28 -9.92 -8.94
C LEU A 75 -2.19 -10.93 -9.66
N ASP A 76 -2.62 -10.64 -10.89
CA ASP A 76 -3.59 -11.50 -11.61
C ASP A 76 -3.04 -12.89 -11.97
N ARG A 77 -1.72 -13.09 -11.88
CA ARG A 77 -1.05 -14.38 -12.13
C ARG A 77 -1.05 -15.31 -10.93
N ILE A 78 -1.33 -14.79 -9.73
CA ILE A 78 -1.34 -15.58 -8.51
C ILE A 78 -2.69 -16.27 -8.40
N ASP A 79 -2.69 -17.60 -8.35
CA ASP A 79 -3.92 -18.36 -8.10
C ASP A 79 -4.32 -18.24 -6.62
N PHE A 80 -5.35 -17.43 -6.36
CA PHE A 80 -5.91 -17.22 -5.02
C PHE A 80 -6.91 -18.30 -4.63
N ASN A 81 -7.08 -19.34 -5.45
CA ASN A 81 -8.21 -20.22 -5.29
C ASN A 81 -8.16 -21.12 -4.07
N ASN A 82 -7.06 -21.33 -3.31
CA ASN A 82 -7.16 -22.08 -2.04
C ASN A 82 -5.96 -22.10 -1.07
N ASP A 83 -4.84 -21.39 -1.28
CA ASP A 83 -3.64 -21.66 -0.48
C ASP A 83 -3.12 -20.44 0.32
N LEU A 84 -2.76 -20.69 1.58
CA LEU A 84 -1.92 -19.81 2.41
C LEU A 84 -0.57 -19.55 1.74
N VAL A 85 -0.09 -20.47 0.89
CA VAL A 85 1.09 -20.27 0.03
C VAL A 85 0.90 -19.06 -0.88
N SER A 86 -0.27 -18.87 -1.49
CA SER A 86 -0.56 -17.70 -2.33
C SER A 86 -0.59 -16.39 -1.51
N MET A 87 -1.03 -16.44 -0.25
CA MET A 87 -0.90 -15.28 0.65
C MET A 87 0.55 -14.95 0.96
N ARG A 88 1.40 -15.97 1.18
CA ARG A 88 2.84 -15.76 1.39
C ARG A 88 3.51 -15.20 0.14
N ALA A 89 3.15 -15.67 -1.05
CA ALA A 89 3.68 -15.15 -2.31
C ALA A 89 3.38 -13.65 -2.51
N MET A 90 2.25 -13.15 -2.00
CA MET A 90 1.93 -11.72 -2.03
C MET A 90 2.71 -10.87 -1.01
N GLN A 91 3.27 -11.47 0.04
CA GLN A 91 3.99 -10.70 1.06
C GLN A 91 5.17 -9.93 0.46
N GLY A 92 5.88 -10.52 -0.51
CA GLY A 92 6.95 -9.85 -1.23
C GLY A 92 6.48 -8.57 -1.93
N PRO A 93 5.68 -8.67 -3.01
CA PRO A 93 5.26 -7.49 -3.76
C PRO A 93 4.51 -6.43 -2.95
N CYS A 94 3.63 -6.84 -2.04
CA CYS A 94 2.86 -5.90 -1.26
C CYS A 94 3.72 -5.20 -0.18
N ALA A 95 4.66 -5.91 0.46
CA ALA A 95 5.62 -5.27 1.36
C ALA A 95 6.57 -4.35 0.61
N THR A 96 7.05 -4.75 -0.57
CA THR A 96 7.86 -3.91 -1.45
C THR A 96 7.14 -2.61 -1.79
N ALA A 97 5.86 -2.66 -2.20
CA ALA A 97 5.11 -1.45 -2.52
C ALA A 97 5.04 -0.49 -1.32
N ASN A 98 4.80 -1.00 -0.12
CA ASN A 98 4.80 -0.19 1.10
C ASN A 98 6.19 0.40 1.40
N GLN A 99 7.25 -0.38 1.20
CA GLN A 99 8.62 0.08 1.38
C GLN A 99 8.97 1.18 0.36
N LEU A 100 8.58 1.02 -0.91
CA LEU A 100 8.78 2.02 -1.95
C LEU A 100 8.02 3.31 -1.62
N LEU A 101 6.76 3.19 -1.18
CA LEU A 101 5.95 4.34 -0.76
C LEU A 101 6.66 5.12 0.36
N LEU A 102 7.16 4.41 1.38
CA LEU A 102 7.92 5.04 2.46
C LEU A 102 9.20 5.68 1.93
N THR A 103 9.96 4.99 1.08
CA THR A 103 11.21 5.52 0.48
C THR A 103 10.97 6.83 -0.29
N TYR A 104 9.90 6.92 -1.08
CA TYR A 104 9.57 8.16 -1.78
C TYR A 104 9.13 9.27 -0.82
N LEU A 105 8.23 8.97 0.11
CA LEU A 105 7.70 9.98 1.03
C LEU A 105 8.75 10.48 2.01
N SER A 106 9.64 9.62 2.52
CA SER A 106 10.66 9.98 3.50
C SER A 106 12.00 10.38 2.90
N HIS A 107 12.09 10.57 1.57
CA HIS A 107 13.36 10.88 0.92
C HIS A 107 13.98 12.18 1.46
N GLY A 108 15.14 12.06 2.10
CA GLY A 108 15.82 13.21 2.72
C GLY A 108 15.13 13.78 3.96
N VAL A 109 14.13 13.08 4.52
CA VAL A 109 13.42 13.47 5.75
C VAL A 109 13.95 12.63 6.90
N ASP A 110 14.39 13.28 7.99
CA ASP A 110 14.72 12.58 9.23
C ASP A 110 13.42 12.27 9.99
N LEU A 111 12.97 11.03 9.91
CA LEU A 111 11.76 10.57 10.60
C LEU A 111 11.92 10.52 12.13
N SER A 112 13.14 10.64 12.65
CA SER A 112 13.42 10.68 14.08
C SER A 112 13.48 12.10 14.65
N ASP A 113 13.33 13.12 13.80
CA ASP A 113 13.28 14.51 14.24
C ASP A 113 12.10 14.72 15.19
N SER A 114 12.39 15.38 16.31
CA SER A 114 11.41 15.74 17.33
C SER A 114 10.44 16.83 16.86
N ASN A 115 10.82 17.63 15.86
CA ASN A 115 9.95 18.63 15.25
C ASN A 115 8.98 17.96 14.26
N ARG A 116 7.84 17.51 14.78
CA ARG A 116 6.80 16.82 13.99
C ARG A 116 6.31 17.63 12.80
N ASP A 117 6.22 18.94 12.91
CA ASP A 117 5.71 19.79 11.83
C ASP A 117 6.68 19.81 10.64
N GLN A 118 7.97 19.91 10.92
CA GLN A 118 9.02 19.83 9.91
C GLN A 118 9.06 18.46 9.22
N VAL A 119 8.88 17.37 9.97
CA VAL A 119 8.76 16.03 9.39
C VAL A 119 7.57 15.96 8.44
N MET A 120 6.39 16.41 8.89
CA MET A 120 5.16 16.37 8.08
C MET A 120 5.25 17.26 6.83
N GLU A 121 5.87 18.43 6.94
CA GLU A 121 6.13 19.32 5.80
C GLU A 121 7.02 18.62 4.76
N GLY A 122 8.10 17.96 5.21
CA GLY A 122 8.99 17.21 4.35
C GLY A 122 8.28 16.06 3.61
N LEU A 123 7.47 15.27 4.34
CA LEU A 123 6.67 14.20 3.76
C LEU A 123 5.67 14.72 2.72
N ASN A 124 4.96 15.81 3.02
CA ASN A 124 4.00 16.42 2.10
C ASN A 124 4.69 16.95 0.83
N LYS A 125 5.83 17.64 1.00
CA LYS A 125 6.63 18.13 -0.12
C LYS A 125 7.08 16.98 -1.02
N ASN A 126 7.54 15.88 -0.45
CA ASN A 126 7.91 14.69 -1.22
C ASN A 126 6.70 14.05 -1.92
N GLY A 127 5.55 14.00 -1.26
CA GLY A 127 4.30 13.56 -1.86
C GLY A 127 3.94 14.36 -3.13
N GLN A 128 4.20 15.67 -3.13
CA GLN A 128 3.99 16.53 -4.31
C GLN A 128 5.08 16.34 -5.37
N ILE A 129 6.35 16.26 -4.97
CA ILE A 129 7.49 16.08 -5.88
C ILE A 129 7.37 14.75 -6.62
N TYR A 130 7.04 13.66 -5.91
CA TYR A 130 7.00 12.29 -6.41
C TYR A 130 5.56 11.77 -6.63
N GLN A 131 4.60 12.68 -6.85
CA GLN A 131 3.18 12.32 -6.87
C GLN A 131 2.82 11.25 -7.91
N ASP A 132 3.52 11.20 -9.05
CA ASP A 132 3.23 10.21 -10.10
C ASP A 132 3.63 8.81 -9.60
N GLU A 133 4.83 8.71 -9.04
CA GLU A 133 5.40 7.48 -8.47
C GLU A 133 4.58 7.01 -7.27
N VAL A 134 4.33 7.91 -6.31
CA VAL A 134 3.53 7.65 -5.12
C VAL A 134 2.12 7.18 -5.48
N SER A 135 1.46 7.81 -6.46
CA SER A 135 0.10 7.43 -6.86
C SER A 135 0.05 6.05 -7.52
N ALA A 136 1.02 5.73 -8.37
CA ALA A 136 1.12 4.40 -8.99
C ALA A 136 1.38 3.31 -7.94
N ILE A 137 2.30 3.56 -7.01
CA ILE A 137 2.62 2.63 -5.92
C ILE A 137 1.41 2.44 -4.99
N GLN A 138 0.75 3.52 -4.59
CA GLN A 138 -0.42 3.46 -3.70
C GLN A 138 -1.61 2.75 -4.37
N SER A 139 -1.83 3.02 -5.66
CA SER A 139 -2.78 2.27 -6.51
C SER A 139 -2.51 0.77 -6.50
N PHE A 140 -1.23 0.39 -6.67
CA PHE A 140 -0.81 -1.00 -6.59
C PHE A 140 -1.02 -1.58 -5.17
N SER A 141 -0.67 -0.85 -4.11
CA SER A 141 -0.88 -1.29 -2.71
C SER A 141 -2.36 -1.53 -2.39
N LEU A 142 -3.28 -0.68 -2.86
CA LEU A 142 -4.73 -0.90 -2.72
C LEU A 142 -5.17 -2.19 -3.42
N SER A 143 -4.62 -2.47 -4.59
CA SER A 143 -4.92 -3.68 -5.35
C SER A 143 -4.35 -4.92 -4.66
N CYS A 144 -3.13 -4.84 -4.15
CA CYS A 144 -2.51 -5.84 -3.28
C CYS A 144 -3.42 -6.19 -2.11
N MET A 145 -3.86 -5.18 -1.37
CA MET A 145 -4.79 -5.33 -0.26
C MET A 145 -6.09 -5.99 -0.70
N SER A 146 -6.69 -5.57 -1.81
CA SER A 146 -7.92 -6.17 -2.36
C SER A 146 -7.79 -7.65 -2.68
N HIS A 147 -6.67 -8.09 -3.28
CA HIS A 147 -6.45 -9.49 -3.67
C HIS A 147 -6.28 -10.41 -2.46
N VAL A 148 -5.78 -9.90 -1.33
CA VAL A 148 -5.64 -10.66 -0.08
C VAL A 148 -7.00 -10.94 0.57
N MET A 149 -7.98 -10.04 0.44
CA MET A 149 -9.22 -10.11 1.23
C MET A 149 -10.07 -11.36 0.97
N PRO A 150 -10.30 -11.84 -0.27
CA PRO A 150 -11.09 -13.05 -0.50
C PRO A 150 -10.50 -14.28 0.21
N THR A 151 -9.17 -14.45 0.17
CA THR A 151 -8.49 -15.56 0.84
C THR A 151 -8.58 -15.43 2.36
N MET A 152 -8.39 -14.22 2.88
CA MET A 152 -8.56 -13.95 4.31
C MET A 152 -10.00 -14.24 4.77
N VAL A 153 -11.01 -13.75 4.06
CA VAL A 153 -12.43 -14.02 4.33
C VAL A 153 -12.68 -15.52 4.40
N ARG A 154 -12.18 -16.28 3.42
CA ARG A 154 -12.33 -17.72 3.35
C ARG A 154 -11.67 -18.43 4.54
N TYR A 155 -10.42 -18.09 4.85
CA TYR A 155 -9.70 -18.64 6.01
C TYR A 155 -10.52 -18.47 7.30
N PHE A 156 -11.08 -17.28 7.53
CA PHE A 156 -11.90 -17.04 8.71
C PHE A 156 -13.22 -17.80 8.72
N GLN A 157 -13.82 -18.00 7.54
CA GLN A 157 -15.05 -18.79 7.39
C GLN A 157 -14.81 -20.28 7.63
N THR A 158 -13.72 -20.86 7.14
CA THR A 158 -13.54 -22.32 7.07
C THR A 158 -12.58 -22.88 8.12
N SER A 159 -11.64 -22.09 8.61
CA SER A 159 -10.46 -22.63 9.31
C SER A 159 -10.11 -21.89 10.60
N SER A 160 -10.55 -20.65 10.76
CA SER A 160 -10.32 -19.88 11.99
C SER A 160 -11.31 -20.27 13.09
N PRO A 161 -10.89 -20.24 14.38
CA PRO A 161 -11.79 -20.42 15.52
C PRO A 161 -13.05 -19.53 15.42
N ALA A 162 -14.09 -19.90 16.15
CA ALA A 162 -15.20 -18.98 16.33
C ALA A 162 -14.73 -17.75 17.14
N PRO A 163 -15.31 -16.54 16.95
CA PRO A 163 -14.82 -15.33 17.58
C PRO A 163 -14.69 -15.41 19.12
N GLN A 164 -15.57 -16.17 19.76
CA GLN A 164 -15.55 -16.45 21.20
C GLN A 164 -14.37 -17.34 21.65
N ASP A 165 -13.85 -18.17 20.75
CA ASP A 165 -12.75 -19.11 21.01
C ASP A 165 -11.38 -18.54 20.60
N MET A 166 -11.36 -17.33 20.02
CA MET A 166 -10.12 -16.63 19.69
C MET A 166 -9.41 -16.16 20.95
N SER A 167 -8.08 -16.06 20.91
CA SER A 167 -7.32 -15.35 21.93
C SER A 167 -7.52 -13.83 21.80
N GLU A 168 -7.16 -13.08 22.83
CA GLU A 168 -7.20 -11.61 22.79
C GLU A 168 -6.23 -11.05 21.75
N GLU A 169 -5.04 -11.65 21.62
CA GLU A 169 -4.01 -11.25 20.65
C GLU A 169 -4.51 -11.46 19.22
N GLN A 170 -5.21 -12.57 18.96
CA GLN A 170 -5.81 -12.85 17.65
C GLN A 170 -6.87 -11.79 17.29
N ARG A 171 -7.78 -11.48 18.22
CA ARG A 171 -8.79 -10.42 18.01
C ARG A 171 -8.13 -9.05 17.78
N THR A 172 -7.14 -8.72 18.60
CA THR A 172 -6.39 -7.46 18.51
C THR A 172 -5.68 -7.33 17.17
N GLY A 173 -5.03 -8.39 16.68
CA GLY A 173 -4.38 -8.38 15.37
C GLY A 173 -5.35 -8.08 14.22
N ILE A 174 -6.57 -8.64 14.27
CA ILE A 174 -7.62 -8.39 13.27
C ILE A 174 -8.12 -6.95 13.31
N VAL A 175 -8.30 -6.39 14.51
CA VAL A 175 -8.69 -4.98 14.68
C VAL A 175 -7.60 -4.04 14.17
N LEU A 176 -6.34 -4.29 14.50
CA LEU A 176 -5.20 -3.50 14.02
C LEU A 176 -5.07 -3.56 12.50
N PHE A 177 -5.28 -4.75 11.92
CA PHE A 177 -5.32 -4.91 10.47
C PHE A 177 -6.42 -4.08 9.82
N ARG A 178 -7.64 -4.07 10.35
CA ARG A 178 -8.72 -3.21 9.80
C ARG A 178 -8.39 -1.73 9.95
N LYS A 179 -7.81 -1.35 11.08
CA LYS A 179 -7.40 0.02 11.32
C LYS A 179 -6.39 0.47 10.26
N SER A 180 -5.43 -0.38 9.87
CA SER A 180 -4.47 -0.03 8.81
C SER A 180 -5.14 0.09 7.43
N ILE A 181 -6.13 -0.75 7.12
CA ILE A 181 -6.96 -0.60 5.91
C ILE A 181 -7.64 0.78 5.90
N VAL A 182 -8.33 1.13 6.99
CA VAL A 182 -9.05 2.40 7.11
C VAL A 182 -8.08 3.57 6.95
N GLN A 183 -6.93 3.53 7.62
CA GLN A 183 -5.89 4.55 7.48
C GLN A 183 -5.39 4.70 6.05
N SER A 184 -5.18 3.60 5.32
CA SER A 184 -4.79 3.62 3.91
C SER A 184 -5.86 4.25 3.01
N LEU A 185 -7.14 3.90 3.22
CA LEU A 185 -8.27 4.47 2.49
C LEU A 185 -8.44 5.97 2.78
N THR A 186 -8.37 6.37 4.05
CA THR A 186 -8.45 7.78 4.43
C THR A 186 -7.28 8.58 3.87
N GLY A 187 -6.04 8.07 3.93
CA GLY A 187 -4.89 8.73 3.30
C GLY A 187 -5.04 8.87 1.79
N THR A 188 -5.63 7.87 1.12
CA THR A 188 -5.97 7.95 -0.31
C THR A 188 -7.03 9.03 -0.56
N LEU A 189 -8.07 9.11 0.28
CA LEU A 189 -9.11 10.13 0.20
C LEU A 189 -8.54 11.54 0.38
N THR A 190 -7.65 11.75 1.35
CA THR A 190 -6.95 13.03 1.54
C THR A 190 -6.14 13.40 0.30
N ALA A 191 -5.39 12.44 -0.27
CA ALA A 191 -4.60 12.70 -1.48
C ALA A 191 -5.48 13.08 -2.68
N VAL A 192 -6.64 12.45 -2.88
CA VAL A 192 -7.51 12.81 -4.01
C VAL A 192 -8.22 14.15 -3.82
N GLN A 193 -8.42 14.60 -2.59
CA GLN A 193 -9.00 15.92 -2.29
C GLN A 193 -7.97 17.06 -2.47
N ASP A 194 -6.67 16.78 -2.40
CA ASP A 194 -5.64 17.79 -2.55
C ASP A 194 -5.64 18.38 -3.98
N PRO A 195 -5.83 19.69 -4.15
CA PRO A 195 -5.87 20.34 -5.46
C PRO A 195 -4.51 20.29 -6.20
N SER A 196 -3.39 20.14 -5.48
CA SER A 196 -2.05 20.02 -6.05
C SER A 196 -1.77 18.68 -6.73
N VAL A 197 -2.59 17.66 -6.44
CA VAL A 197 -2.51 16.35 -7.10
C VAL A 197 -3.03 16.44 -8.53
N LYS A 198 -2.22 15.95 -9.47
CA LYS A 198 -2.55 15.94 -10.91
C LYS A 198 -3.86 15.17 -11.15
N PRO A 199 -4.71 15.62 -12.08
CA PRO A 199 -5.96 14.95 -12.41
C PRO A 199 -5.81 13.45 -12.73
N ALA A 200 -4.77 13.07 -13.47
CA ALA A 200 -4.50 11.68 -13.84
C ALA A 200 -4.18 10.80 -12.61
N ASN A 201 -3.41 11.32 -11.66
CA ASN A 201 -3.07 10.63 -10.41
C ASN A 201 -4.31 10.47 -9.53
N ARG A 202 -5.11 11.54 -9.40
CA ARG A 202 -6.39 11.51 -8.69
C ARG A 202 -7.32 10.44 -9.26
N GLU A 203 -7.47 10.39 -10.59
CA GLU A 203 -8.29 9.37 -11.25
C GLU A 203 -7.74 7.96 -11.04
N MET A 204 -6.43 7.76 -11.10
CA MET A 204 -5.79 6.46 -10.85
C MET A 204 -6.08 5.95 -9.43
N LEU A 205 -5.96 6.81 -8.42
CA LEU A 205 -6.25 6.48 -7.02
C LEU A 205 -7.74 6.14 -6.83
N LEU A 206 -8.64 6.95 -7.39
CA LEU A 206 -10.09 6.72 -7.32
C LEU A 206 -10.51 5.42 -8.00
N LYS A 207 -9.95 5.12 -9.18
CA LYS A 207 -10.17 3.83 -9.88
C LYS A 207 -9.73 2.65 -9.03
N SER A 208 -8.55 2.76 -8.43
CA SER A 208 -7.97 1.67 -7.63
C SER A 208 -8.76 1.44 -6.35
N MET A 209 -9.17 2.52 -5.68
CA MET A 209 -10.05 2.44 -4.51
C MET A 209 -11.41 1.82 -4.88
N LEU A 210 -12.00 2.21 -6.01
CA LEU A 210 -13.23 1.61 -6.52
C LEU A 210 -13.08 0.09 -6.77
N THR A 211 -12.01 -0.32 -7.44
CA THR A 211 -11.74 -1.75 -7.71
C THR A 211 -11.51 -2.53 -6.41
N ALA A 212 -10.85 -1.93 -5.42
CA ALA A 212 -10.53 -2.58 -4.16
C ALA A 212 -11.73 -2.69 -3.20
N MET A 213 -12.64 -1.71 -3.25
CA MET A 213 -13.68 -1.53 -2.24
C MET A 213 -14.62 -2.73 -2.05
N PRO A 214 -15.11 -3.44 -3.09
CA PRO A 214 -16.01 -4.58 -2.89
C PRO A 214 -15.42 -5.71 -2.03
N ASN A 215 -14.10 -5.90 -2.10
CA ASN A 215 -13.39 -6.91 -1.33
C ASN A 215 -13.04 -6.40 0.07
N ILE A 216 -12.57 -5.16 0.17
CA ILE A 216 -12.23 -4.53 1.44
C ILE A 216 -13.46 -4.36 2.34
N ALA A 217 -14.57 -3.88 1.79
CA ALA A 217 -15.77 -3.62 2.56
C ALA A 217 -16.23 -4.87 3.32
N ARG A 218 -16.09 -6.07 2.74
CA ARG A 218 -16.49 -7.34 3.39
C ARG A 218 -15.81 -7.61 4.73
N VAL A 219 -14.59 -7.11 4.93
CA VAL A 219 -13.82 -7.30 6.16
C VAL A 219 -13.91 -6.13 7.13
N LEU A 220 -14.57 -5.03 6.76
CA LEU A 220 -14.75 -3.88 7.66
C LEU A 220 -16.06 -4.01 8.46
N PRO A 221 -16.07 -3.68 9.76
CA PRO A 221 -17.28 -3.50 10.56
C PRO A 221 -18.27 -2.50 9.93
N LEU A 222 -19.57 -2.68 10.17
CA LEU A 222 -20.62 -1.88 9.52
C LEU A 222 -20.58 -0.39 9.92
N ASP A 223 -20.31 -0.11 11.18
CA ASP A 223 -20.10 1.25 11.71
C ASP A 223 -18.91 1.94 11.03
N THR A 224 -17.79 1.21 10.89
CA THR A 224 -16.59 1.68 10.20
C THR A 224 -16.87 2.00 8.72
N ARG A 225 -17.70 1.18 8.04
CA ARG A 225 -18.14 1.49 6.67
C ARG A 225 -18.99 2.75 6.60
N GLY A 226 -19.85 2.98 7.59
CA GLY A 226 -20.63 4.21 7.72
C GLY A 226 -19.74 5.45 7.85
N GLN A 227 -18.70 5.37 8.68
CA GLN A 227 -17.70 6.44 8.84
C GLN A 227 -16.92 6.70 7.54
N LEU A 228 -16.44 5.64 6.88
CA LEU A 228 -15.77 5.76 5.59
C LEU A 228 -16.69 6.34 4.51
N LYS A 229 -17.97 5.96 4.49
CA LYS A 229 -18.96 6.52 3.56
C LYS A 229 -19.11 8.03 3.77
N ALA A 230 -19.18 8.50 5.02
CA ALA A 230 -19.25 9.92 5.31
C ALA A 230 -17.99 10.67 4.81
N ALA A 231 -16.80 10.11 5.02
CA ALA A 231 -15.55 10.68 4.50
C ALA A 231 -15.48 10.69 2.97
N VAL A 232 -15.99 9.64 2.31
CA VAL A 232 -16.10 9.55 0.84
C VAL A 232 -17.10 10.59 0.31
N ASP A 233 -18.23 10.79 0.99
CA ASP A 233 -19.21 11.84 0.64
C ASP A 233 -18.62 13.24 0.79
N GLU A 234 -17.90 13.51 1.87
CA GLU A 234 -17.18 14.77 2.09
C GLU A 234 -16.14 15.02 0.98
N ALA A 235 -15.42 13.98 0.56
CA ALA A 235 -14.47 14.06 -0.54
C ALA A 235 -15.12 14.53 -1.85
N LYS A 236 -16.40 14.20 -2.09
CA LYS A 236 -17.13 14.59 -3.29
C LYS A 236 -17.13 16.11 -3.51
N ALA A 237 -17.23 16.88 -2.41
CA ALA A 237 -17.27 18.34 -2.47
C ALA A 237 -15.94 18.96 -2.93
N ASN A 238 -14.82 18.25 -2.70
CA ASN A 238 -13.47 18.75 -2.92
C ASN A 238 -12.79 18.15 -4.16
N ILE A 239 -13.51 17.33 -4.95
CA ILE A 239 -13.00 16.75 -6.20
C ILE A 239 -13.76 17.26 -7.43
N PRO A 240 -13.14 17.25 -8.63
CA PRO A 240 -13.80 17.63 -9.88
C PRO A 240 -15.09 16.84 -10.17
N VAL A 241 -16.10 17.52 -10.70
CA VAL A 241 -17.44 16.94 -10.99
C VAL A 241 -17.36 15.72 -11.91
N ASN A 242 -16.45 15.73 -12.90
CA ASN A 242 -16.26 14.60 -13.81
C ASN A 242 -15.77 13.31 -13.09
N GLN A 243 -15.29 13.40 -11.85
CA GLN A 243 -14.84 12.27 -11.04
C GLN A 243 -15.86 11.83 -9.97
N HIS A 244 -16.97 12.54 -9.80
CA HIS A 244 -18.02 12.22 -8.83
C HIS A 244 -18.57 10.79 -8.98
N HIS A 245 -18.60 10.26 -10.20
CA HIS A 245 -19.07 8.91 -10.46
C HIS A 245 -18.23 7.83 -9.77
N TYR A 246 -16.93 8.06 -9.50
CA TYR A 246 -16.11 7.14 -8.72
C TYR A 246 -16.56 7.10 -7.26
N ILE A 247 -16.76 8.27 -6.65
CA ILE A 247 -17.27 8.42 -5.28
C ILE A 247 -18.60 7.70 -5.10
N ASP A 248 -19.54 7.91 -6.02
CA ASP A 248 -20.86 7.27 -5.95
C ASP A 248 -20.77 5.74 -6.02
N LYS A 249 -19.84 5.21 -6.83
CA LYS A 249 -19.62 3.75 -6.93
C LYS A 249 -18.90 3.20 -5.68
N ILE A 250 -17.95 3.94 -5.12
CA ILE A 250 -17.25 3.56 -3.89
C ILE A 250 -18.24 3.49 -2.72
N ASN A 251 -19.10 4.50 -2.58
CA ASN A 251 -20.17 4.50 -1.58
C ASN A 251 -21.09 3.29 -1.72
N ARG A 252 -21.53 2.99 -2.95
CA ARG A 252 -22.34 1.77 -3.20
C ARG A 252 -21.60 0.50 -2.80
N ALA A 253 -20.30 0.39 -3.05
CA ALA A 253 -19.51 -0.77 -2.66
C ALA A 253 -19.42 -0.92 -1.12
N LEU A 254 -19.27 0.20 -0.40
CA LEU A 254 -19.29 0.21 1.07
C LEU A 254 -20.64 -0.25 1.64
N THR A 255 -21.75 0.15 1.01
CA THR A 255 -23.11 -0.20 1.45
C THR A 255 -23.48 -1.64 1.12
N ASN A 256 -23.18 -2.11 -0.10
CA ASN A 256 -23.77 -3.35 -0.63
C ASN A 256 -22.95 -4.61 -0.30
N ALA A 257 -21.72 -4.47 0.18
CA ALA A 257 -20.91 -5.64 0.52
C ALA A 257 -21.47 -6.37 1.76
N PRO A 258 -21.60 -7.71 1.75
CA PRO A 258 -22.01 -8.42 2.95
C PRO A 258 -20.95 -8.33 4.06
N CYS A 259 -21.37 -8.21 5.32
CA CYS A 259 -20.48 -8.37 6.48
C CYS A 259 -20.15 -9.85 6.67
N GLN A 260 -18.89 -10.21 6.42
CA GLN A 260 -18.41 -11.58 6.59
C GLN A 260 -17.99 -11.85 8.04
N LYS A 261 -17.77 -13.12 8.42
CA LYS A 261 -17.38 -13.50 9.80
C LYS A 261 -16.24 -12.63 10.34
N VAL A 262 -15.25 -12.30 9.51
CA VAL A 262 -14.19 -11.36 9.89
C VAL A 262 -14.82 -10.09 10.42
N CYS A 263 -15.68 -9.39 9.66
CA CYS A 263 -16.31 -8.08 9.97
C CYS A 263 -16.88 -7.99 11.40
N GLN A 264 -17.36 -9.11 11.95
CA GLN A 264 -17.99 -9.19 13.28
C GLN A 264 -17.01 -9.31 14.46
N ILE A 265 -15.72 -9.53 14.20
CA ILE A 265 -14.71 -9.70 15.25
C ILE A 265 -14.37 -8.34 15.87
N VAL A 266 -14.72 -8.18 17.14
CA VAL A 266 -14.47 -6.98 17.94
C VAL A 266 -13.67 -7.35 19.18
N ILE A 267 -13.00 -6.37 19.79
CA ILE A 267 -12.45 -6.52 21.14
C ILE A 267 -13.61 -6.24 22.08
N THR A 268 -14.06 -7.24 22.83
CA THR A 268 -14.99 -7.02 23.94
C THR A 268 -14.24 -6.27 25.03
N PRO A 269 -14.77 -5.13 25.52
CA PRO A 269 -14.17 -4.41 26.65
C PRO A 269 -14.20 -5.24 27.94
#